data_AF-A0AAF0YHQ8-F1
#
_entry.id   AF-A0AAF0YHQ8-F1
#
_cell.length_a   1.000
_cell.length_b   1.000
_cell.length_c   1.000
_cell.angle_alpha   90.00
_cell.angle_beta   90.00
_cell.angle_gamma   90.00
#
_symmetry.space_group_name_H-M   'P 1'
#
loop_
_entity.id
_entity.type
_entity.pdbx_description
1 polymer ?
#
loop_
_entity_poly.entity_id
_entity_poly.type
_entity_poly.pdbx_seq_one_letter_code
_entity_poly.pdbx_strand_id
1 'polypeptide(L)'
;MIRIYENYGKTDIFVVNQEQVKELISKLETRFNKNDLNRFICKEDDMWIAIDNSTADAFVEEYDSLEEAFQYLLFDDEYSLTEIEEKEISNWICNYETKSKICSLIGYNV
;
A
#
# COMPACT_ATOMS: atom_id res chain seq x y z
N MET A 1 -6.11 -1.82 6.62
CA MET A 1 -6.78 -1.65 5.31
C MET A 1 -7.10 -0.19 5.09
N ILE A 2 -6.51 0.41 4.05
CA ILE A 2 -6.77 1.77 3.60
C ILE A 2 -7.57 1.64 2.29
N ARG A 3 -8.80 2.17 2.27
CA ARG A 3 -9.66 2.13 1.09
C ARG A 3 -9.59 3.44 0.34
N ILE A 4 -9.31 3.36 -0.95
CA ILE A 4 -9.07 4.51 -1.81
C ILE A 4 -10.09 4.51 -2.95
N TYR A 5 -10.68 5.68 -3.20
CA TYR A 5 -11.70 5.87 -4.23
C TYR A 5 -11.10 6.72 -5.34
N GLU A 6 -10.77 6.10 -6.47
CA GLU A 6 -10.34 6.83 -7.67
C GLU A 6 -11.54 7.10 -8.59
N ASN A 7 -11.42 8.11 -9.46
CA ASN A 7 -12.44 8.49 -10.45
C ASN A 7 -12.82 7.36 -11.45
N TYR A 8 -12.13 6.21 -11.45
CA TYR A 8 -12.38 5.08 -12.35
C TYR A 8 -12.53 3.71 -11.65
N GLY A 9 -12.44 3.63 -10.31
CA GLY A 9 -12.52 2.38 -9.58
C GLY A 9 -12.14 2.51 -8.11
N LYS A 10 -12.49 1.49 -7.30
CA LYS A 10 -12.01 1.39 -5.91
C LYS A 10 -10.70 0.62 -5.90
N THR A 11 -9.64 1.24 -5.44
CA THR A 11 -8.36 0.58 -5.20
C THR A 11 -8.23 0.39 -3.69
N ASP A 12 -8.12 -0.86 -3.22
CA ASP A 12 -7.88 -1.14 -1.81
C ASP A 12 -6.38 -1.43 -1.60
N ILE A 13 -5.74 -0.67 -0.68
CA ILE A 13 -4.35 -0.92 -0.24
C ILE A 13 -4.38 -1.53 1.17
N PHE A 14 -3.78 -2.71 1.29
CA PHE A 14 -3.71 -3.45 2.54
C PHE A 14 -2.37 -3.19 3.23
N VAL A 15 -2.43 -2.45 4.33
CA VAL A 15 -1.30 -2.36 5.26
C VAL A 15 -1.13 -3.72 5.95
N VAL A 16 0.07 -4.27 5.88
CA VAL A 16 0.46 -5.56 6.47
C VAL A 16 1.76 -5.40 7.25
N ASN A 17 2.00 -6.29 8.23
CA ASN A 17 3.25 -6.31 8.99
C ASN A 17 4.33 -7.19 8.31
N GLN A 18 5.59 -7.09 8.78
CA GLN A 18 6.73 -7.79 8.17
C GLN A 18 6.55 -9.32 8.12
N GLU A 19 5.96 -9.92 9.17
CA GLU A 19 5.72 -11.37 9.20
C GLU A 19 4.71 -11.78 8.13
N GLN A 20 3.68 -10.96 7.92
CA GLN A 20 2.66 -11.16 6.89
C GLN A 20 3.22 -10.97 5.48
N VAL A 21 4.17 -10.06 5.26
CA VAL A 21 4.82 -9.86 3.96
C VAL A 21 5.53 -11.11 3.48
N LYS A 22 6.32 -11.76 4.34
CA LYS A 22 7.07 -12.96 3.96
C LYS A 22 6.14 -14.11 3.53
N GLU A 23 5.04 -14.29 4.26
CA GLU A 23 4.01 -15.26 3.90
C GLU A 23 3.29 -14.87 2.61
N LEU A 24 3.02 -13.57 2.41
CA LEU A 24 2.34 -13.03 1.24
C LEU A 24 3.19 -13.23 -0.04
N ILE A 25 4.45 -12.80 -0.03
CA ILE A 25 5.38 -12.95 -1.15
C ILE A 25 5.48 -14.43 -1.55
N SER A 26 5.67 -15.32 -0.58
CA SER A 26 5.73 -16.76 -0.83
C SER A 26 4.44 -17.33 -1.45
N LYS A 27 3.27 -16.81 -1.08
CA LYS A 27 1.97 -17.19 -1.69
C LYS A 27 1.83 -16.67 -3.12
N LEU A 28 2.20 -15.40 -3.35
CA LEU A 28 2.12 -14.77 -4.66
C LEU A 28 3.04 -15.47 -5.68
N GLU A 29 4.22 -15.91 -5.26
CA GLU A 29 5.15 -16.69 -6.10
C GLU A 29 4.62 -18.08 -6.49
N THR A 30 3.72 -18.67 -5.70
CA THR A 30 3.33 -20.08 -5.86
C THR A 30 2.00 -20.28 -6.57
N ARG A 31 1.08 -19.31 -6.53
CA ARG A 31 -0.21 -19.39 -7.22
C ARG A 31 -0.74 -18.01 -7.63
N PHE A 32 -0.91 -17.81 -8.93
CA PHE A 32 -1.74 -16.73 -9.43
C PHE A 32 -3.24 -17.06 -9.22
N ASN A 33 -3.97 -16.14 -8.59
CA ASN A 33 -5.42 -16.18 -8.46
C ASN A 33 -6.01 -14.78 -8.73
N LYS A 34 -6.87 -14.68 -9.74
CA LYS A 34 -7.56 -13.43 -10.12
C LYS A 34 -8.42 -12.83 -9.02
N ASN A 35 -8.84 -13.62 -8.04
CA ASN A 35 -9.60 -13.13 -6.88
C ASN A 35 -8.71 -12.52 -5.79
N ASP A 36 -7.38 -12.67 -5.90
CA ASP A 36 -6.41 -12.20 -4.93
C ASP A 36 -5.63 -10.97 -5.45
N LEU A 37 -6.11 -10.33 -6.54
CA LEU A 37 -5.56 -9.08 -7.07
C LEU A 37 -5.72 -7.98 -6.01
N ASN A 38 -4.62 -7.60 -5.37
CA ASN A 38 -4.60 -6.65 -4.26
C ASN A 38 -3.27 -5.90 -4.27
N ARG A 39 -3.26 -4.75 -3.60
CA ARG A 39 -2.05 -3.96 -3.37
C ARG A 39 -1.75 -3.93 -1.89
N PHE A 40 -0.49 -4.07 -1.53
CA PHE A 40 -0.07 -4.13 -0.13
C PHE A 40 1.05 -3.13 0.13
N ILE A 41 1.08 -2.66 1.38
CA ILE A 41 2.17 -1.82 1.86
C ILE A 41 2.63 -2.31 3.23
N CYS A 42 3.94 -2.31 3.43
CA CYS A 42 4.56 -2.72 4.68
C CYS A 42 5.70 -1.78 5.05
N LYS A 43 5.94 -1.60 6.35
CA LYS A 43 7.15 -0.96 6.84
C LYS A 43 8.16 -2.02 7.26
N GLU A 44 9.32 -2.06 6.60
CA GLU A 44 10.46 -2.88 7.00
C GLU A 44 11.61 -1.96 7.46
N ASP A 45 11.93 -2.01 8.75
CA ASP A 45 12.89 -1.12 9.39
C ASP A 45 12.63 0.37 9.08
N ASP A 46 13.51 0.99 8.31
CA ASP A 46 13.44 2.39 7.88
C ASP A 46 12.89 2.58 6.46
N MET A 47 12.47 1.51 5.79
CA MET A 47 11.97 1.51 4.40
C MET A 47 10.49 1.08 4.31
N TRP A 48 9.88 1.44 3.19
CA TRP A 48 8.52 1.04 2.83
C TRP A 48 8.55 0.08 1.64
N ILE A 49 7.86 -1.05 1.80
CA ILE A 49 7.73 -2.07 0.76
C ILE A 49 6.34 -1.93 0.16
N ALA A 50 6.28 -1.68 -1.15
CA ALA A 50 5.06 -1.69 -1.93
C ALA A 50 4.96 -3.00 -2.72
N ILE A 51 3.80 -3.64 -2.68
CA ILE A 51 3.54 -4.89 -3.40
C ILE A 51 2.34 -4.68 -4.30
N ASP A 52 2.56 -4.60 -5.61
CA ASP A 52 1.50 -4.52 -6.60
C ASP A 52 1.24 -5.90 -7.21
N ASN A 53 0.10 -6.51 -6.87
CA ASN A 53 -0.40 -7.74 -7.49
C ASN A 53 -1.69 -7.46 -8.29
N SER A 54 -1.84 -6.27 -8.86
CA SER A 54 -3.06 -5.88 -9.57
C SER A 54 -3.18 -6.42 -10.99
N THR A 55 -2.07 -6.83 -11.62
CA THR A 55 -2.02 -7.21 -13.05
C THR A 55 -1.65 -8.68 -13.33
N ALA A 56 -1.79 -9.55 -12.32
CA ALA A 56 -1.48 -10.98 -12.33
C ALA A 56 -0.03 -11.38 -12.06
N ASP A 57 0.89 -10.49 -12.35
CA ASP A 57 2.26 -10.58 -11.88
C ASP A 57 2.40 -9.71 -10.61
N ALA A 58 3.16 -10.21 -9.63
CA ALA A 58 3.42 -9.49 -8.40
C ALA A 58 4.74 -8.72 -8.52
N PHE A 59 4.67 -7.40 -8.40
CA PHE A 59 5.82 -6.50 -8.37
C PHE A 59 6.05 -6.06 -6.92
N VAL A 60 7.32 -6.02 -6.51
CA VAL A 60 7.74 -5.63 -5.17
C VAL A 60 8.82 -4.57 -5.30
N GLU A 61 8.58 -3.40 -4.73
CA GLU A 61 9.48 -2.24 -4.79
C GLU A 61 9.70 -1.65 -3.40
N GLU A 62 10.87 -1.07 -3.18
CA GLU A 62 11.32 -0.49 -1.91
C GLU A 62 11.45 1.04 -2.04
N TYR A 63 10.97 1.76 -1.02
CA TYR A 63 10.93 3.23 -1.00
C TYR A 63 11.39 3.79 0.34
N ASP A 64 12.00 4.97 0.31
CA ASP A 64 12.47 5.69 1.50
C ASP A 64 11.31 6.35 2.26
N SER A 65 10.17 6.58 1.58
CA SER A 65 9.01 7.26 2.16
C SER A 65 7.69 6.52 1.89
N LEU A 66 6.72 6.76 2.79
CA LEU A 66 5.37 6.21 2.65
C LEU A 66 4.68 6.82 1.43
N GLU A 67 4.92 8.11 1.20
CA GLU A 67 4.46 8.89 0.06
C GLU A 67 4.83 8.23 -1.27
N GLU A 68 6.11 7.93 -1.48
CA GLU A 68 6.58 7.30 -2.73
C GLU A 68 5.98 5.91 -2.94
N ALA A 69 5.90 5.10 -1.88
CA ALA A 69 5.26 3.78 -1.94
C ALA A 69 3.76 3.88 -2.29
N PHE A 70 3.06 4.89 -1.77
CA PHE A 70 1.68 5.16 -2.16
C PHE A 70 1.57 5.61 -3.61
N GLN A 71 2.46 6.50 -4.05
CA GLN A 71 2.46 6.98 -5.43
C GLN A 71 2.56 5.82 -6.41
N TYR A 72 3.50 4.91 -6.19
CA TYR A 72 3.67 3.70 -7.00
C TYR A 72 2.41 2.82 -7.05
N LEU A 73 1.76 2.57 -5.91
CA LEU A 73 0.60 1.68 -5.85
C LEU A 73 -0.68 2.27 -6.45
N LEU A 74 -0.71 3.58 -6.68
CA LEU A 74 -1.93 4.30 -7.05
C LEU A 74 -1.85 4.92 -8.43
N PHE A 75 -0.65 5.34 -8.83
CA PHE A 75 -0.44 6.07 -10.06
C PHE A 75 0.54 5.30 -10.93
N ASP A 76 0.17 5.19 -12.20
CA ASP A 76 1.06 4.70 -13.25
C ASP A 76 2.26 5.66 -13.35
N ASP A 77 3.46 5.12 -13.28
CA ASP A 77 4.74 5.82 -13.26
C ASP A 77 5.00 6.65 -14.54
N GLU A 78 4.17 6.50 -15.57
CA GLU A 78 4.16 7.33 -16.76
C GLU A 78 3.54 8.74 -16.58
N TYR A 79 2.88 9.04 -15.46
CA TYR A 79 2.17 10.31 -15.26
C TYR A 79 2.69 11.14 -14.08
N SER A 80 2.90 12.44 -14.33
CA SER A 80 3.11 13.41 -13.25
C SER A 80 1.80 13.63 -12.50
N LEU A 81 1.84 13.56 -11.16
CA LEU A 81 0.69 13.81 -10.31
C LEU A 81 0.17 15.23 -10.49
N THR A 82 -1.14 15.36 -10.46
CA THR A 82 -1.81 16.66 -10.31
C THR A 82 -1.77 17.11 -8.85
N GLU A 83 -1.88 18.43 -8.61
CA GLU A 83 -1.96 19.00 -7.24
C GLU A 83 -3.11 18.40 -6.41
N ILE A 84 -4.18 17.93 -7.07
CA ILE A 84 -5.32 17.29 -6.41
C ILE A 84 -4.90 15.90 -5.88
N GLU A 85 -4.20 15.13 -6.70
CA GLU A 85 -3.74 13.77 -6.36
C GLU A 85 -2.68 13.82 -5.24
N GLU A 86 -1.71 14.74 -5.32
CA GLU A 86 -0.73 14.95 -4.24
C GLU A 86 -1.39 15.26 -2.90
N LYS A 87 -2.45 16.09 -2.92
CA LYS A 87 -3.21 16.45 -1.73
C LYS A 87 -4.03 15.28 -1.18
N GLU A 88 -4.57 14.43 -2.05
CA GLU A 88 -5.30 13.22 -1.64
C GLU A 88 -4.37 12.20 -0.98
N ILE A 89 -3.20 11.93 -1.57
CA ILE A 89 -2.15 11.08 -0.96
C ILE A 89 -1.79 11.60 0.43
N SER A 90 -1.49 12.90 0.54
CA SER A 90 -1.14 13.54 1.81
C SER A 90 -2.23 13.36 2.87
N ASN A 91 -3.50 13.54 2.50
CA ASN A 91 -4.63 13.34 3.40
C ASN A 91 -4.78 11.87 3.85
N TRP A 92 -4.48 10.91 2.97
CA TRP A 92 -4.55 9.50 3.33
C TRP A 92 -3.45 9.09 4.29
N ILE A 93 -2.23 9.59 4.06
CA ILE A 93 -1.09 9.37 4.96
C ILE A 93 -1.39 9.96 6.34
N CYS A 94 -1.89 11.20 6.40
CA CYS A 94 -2.27 11.82 7.68
C CYS A 94 -3.34 11.01 8.42
N ASN A 95 -4.34 10.50 7.70
CA ASN A 95 -5.38 9.66 8.28
C ASN A 95 -4.84 8.30 8.76
N TYR A 96 -3.92 7.69 8.01
CA TYR A 96 -3.26 6.46 8.40
C TYR A 96 -2.43 6.65 9.67
N GLU A 97 -1.56 7.66 9.71
CA GLU A 97 -0.74 7.95 10.88
C GLU A 97 -1.59 8.22 12.12
N THR A 98 -2.66 8.99 11.97
CA THR A 98 -3.57 9.30 13.08
C THR A 98 -4.22 8.03 13.63
N LYS A 99 -4.69 7.13 12.74
CA LYS A 99 -5.26 5.84 13.16
C LYS A 99 -4.23 4.92 13.80
N SER A 100 -3.03 4.83 13.23
CA SER A 100 -1.92 4.04 13.78
C SER A 100 -1.49 4.52 15.17
N LYS A 101 -1.36 5.85 15.36
CA LYS A 101 -1.10 6.48 16.66
C LYS A 101 -2.22 6.17 17.67
N ILE A 102 -3.48 6.23 17.26
CA ILE A 102 -4.61 5.89 18.15
C ILE A 102 -4.57 4.41 18.55
N CYS A 103 -4.37 3.50 17.60
CA CYS A 103 -4.32 2.06 17.85
C CYS A 103 -3.17 1.66 18.77
N SER A 104 -1.97 2.24 18.57
CA SER A 104 -0.83 2.00 19.46
C SER A 104 -1.08 2.52 20.90
N LEU A 105 -1.78 3.65 21.05
CA LEU A 105 -2.18 4.17 22.37
C LEU A 105 -3.18 3.28 23.12
N ILE A 106 -4.00 2.50 22.41
CA ILE A 106 -5.01 1.61 23.00
C ILE A 106 -4.57 0.13 23.02
N GLY A 107 -3.31 -0.16 22.70
CA GLY A 107 -2.73 -1.50 22.77
C GLY A 107 -3.13 -2.44 21.62
N TYR A 108 -3.58 -1.88 20.49
CA TYR A 108 -3.84 -2.63 19.25
C TYR A 108 -2.74 -2.34 18.23
N ASN A 109 -2.12 -3.39 17.68
CA ASN A 109 -1.24 -3.26 16.52
C ASN A 109 -2.10 -3.23 15.25
N VAL A 110 -1.93 -2.19 14.43
CA VAL A 110 -2.50 -2.09 13.07
C VAL A 110 -1.53 -2.72 12.09
#